data_AF-A0A0Q4GUW4-F1
#
_entry.id   AF-A0A0Q4GUW4-F1
#
_cell.length_a   1.000
_cell.length_b   1.000
_cell.length_c   1.000
_cell.angle_alpha   90.00
_cell.angle_beta   90.00
_cell.angle_gamma   90.00
#
_symmetry.space_group_name_H-M   'P 1'
#
loop_
_entity.id
_entity.type
_entity.pdbx_description
1 polymer ?
#
loop_
_entity_poly.entity_id
_entity_poly.type
_entity_poly.pdbx_seq_one_letter_code
_entity_poly.pdbx_strand_id
1 'polypeptide(L)'
;MQLSIIKLSLGSLLLTLLYACSNEIKNNEDVKKKKADTCKFYRYNAGQIISNLGCKNCHIRMAIEEKDEYGAITFIGLAAMDSLKIVDYAFTKKHKGWYSKSGTFKGSKMDTLSDCEIKSVIRYIKDAGRDIPMSSQ
;
A
#
# COMPACT_ATOMS: atom_id res chain seq x y z
N MET A 1 17.53 -14.15 -54.34
CA MET A 1 16.94 -13.61 -53.11
C MET A 1 17.08 -12.08 -53.17
N GLN A 2 16.00 -11.37 -53.53
CA GLN A 2 15.98 -9.91 -53.59
C GLN A 2 15.74 -9.37 -52.17
N LEU A 3 16.71 -8.66 -51.60
CA LEU A 3 16.50 -7.82 -50.43
C LEU A 3 16.08 -6.42 -50.91
N SER A 4 14.77 -6.17 -50.92
CA SER A 4 14.24 -4.82 -51.05
C SER A 4 14.50 -4.07 -49.75
N ILE A 5 15.57 -3.28 -49.71
CA ILE A 5 15.88 -2.38 -48.60
C ILE A 5 14.81 -1.29 -48.59
N ILE A 6 13.93 -1.35 -47.60
CA ILE A 6 12.95 -0.31 -47.31
C ILE A 6 13.75 0.96 -46.97
N LYS A 7 13.89 1.87 -47.95
CA LYS A 7 14.35 3.24 -47.74
C LYS A 7 13.24 4.01 -47.04
N LEU A 8 13.00 3.71 -45.75
CA LEU A 8 12.21 4.60 -44.91
C LEU A 8 13.11 5.79 -44.58
N SER A 9 12.82 6.91 -45.25
CA SER A 9 13.40 8.22 -45.03
C SER A 9 13.48 8.53 -43.53
N LEU A 10 14.71 8.64 -43.02
CA LEU A 10 15.02 9.02 -41.64
C LEU A 10 14.33 10.35 -41.24
N GLY A 11 13.96 11.18 -42.21
CA GLY A 11 13.26 12.44 -41.99
C GLY A 11 11.83 12.27 -41.47
N SER A 12 11.16 11.15 -41.78
CA SER A 12 9.78 10.94 -41.36
C SER A 12 9.63 10.52 -39.88
N LEU A 13 10.69 9.99 -39.27
CA LEU A 13 10.67 9.55 -37.87
C LEU A 13 10.97 10.70 -36.88
N LEU A 14 11.68 11.75 -37.34
CA LEU A 14 12.01 12.93 -36.53
C LEU A 14 10.82 13.88 -36.35
N LEU A 15 9.92 13.97 -37.34
CA LEU A 15 8.74 14.83 -37.27
C LEU A 15 7.66 14.31 -36.30
N THR A 16 7.53 12.99 -36.13
CA THR A 16 6.57 12.41 -35.18
C THR A 16 7.00 12.57 -33.72
N LEU A 17 8.30 12.65 -33.44
CA LEU A 17 8.84 12.88 -32.10
C LEU A 17 8.55 14.29 -31.58
N LEU A 18 8.54 15.30 -32.46
CA LEU A 18 8.27 16.69 -32.08
C LEU A 18 6.78 16.93 -31.79
N TYR A 19 5.88 16.29 -32.55
CA TYR A 19 4.43 16.43 -32.34
C TYR A 19 3.88 15.61 -31.16
N ALA A 20 4.60 14.58 -30.68
CA ALA A 20 4.17 13.81 -29.52
C ALA A 20 4.32 14.57 -28.18
N CYS A 21 5.11 15.65 -28.15
CA CYS A 21 5.36 16.43 -26.93
C CYS A 21 4.56 17.74 -26.84
N SER A 22 3.80 18.11 -27.87
CA SER A 22 2.90 19.27 -27.83
C SER A 22 1.52 18.91 -27.27
N ASN A 23 1.47 18.18 -26.15
CA ASN A 23 0.28 18.17 -25.32
C ASN A 23 0.20 19.54 -24.65
N GLU A 24 -0.74 20.38 -25.11
CA GLU A 24 -1.15 21.54 -24.32
C GLU A 24 -1.46 21.06 -22.91
N ILE A 25 -0.68 21.56 -21.94
CA ILE A 25 -1.02 21.41 -20.53
C ILE A 25 -2.26 22.27 -20.34
N LYS A 26 -3.44 21.65 -20.53
CA LYS A 26 -4.68 22.19 -19.98
C LYS A 26 -4.46 22.25 -18.48
N ASN A 27 -4.12 23.44 -18.00
CA ASN A 27 -4.13 23.78 -16.59
C ASN A 27 -5.57 23.65 -16.10
N ASN A 28 -6.00 22.41 -15.84
CA ASN A 28 -7.16 22.16 -15.01
C ASN A 28 -6.77 22.67 -13.63
N GLU A 29 -7.22 23.88 -13.28
CA GLU A 29 -7.13 24.51 -11.96
C GLU A 29 -7.90 23.75 -10.86
N ASP A 30 -8.21 22.46 -11.09
CA ASP A 30 -8.95 21.61 -10.16
C ASP A 30 -8.13 20.39 -9.72
N VAL A 31 -6.80 20.52 -9.72
CA VAL A 31 -5.96 19.69 -8.84
C VAL A 31 -6.28 20.13 -7.43
N LYS A 32 -7.40 19.62 -6.88
CA LYS A 32 -7.76 19.72 -5.46
C LYS A 32 -6.48 19.60 -4.66
N LYS A 33 -6.03 20.71 -4.06
CA LYS A 33 -4.80 20.77 -3.24
C LYS A 33 -4.74 19.48 -2.44
N LYS A 34 -3.79 18.59 -2.76
CA LYS A 34 -3.58 17.36 -2.00
C LYS A 34 -3.53 17.81 -0.54
N LYS A 35 -4.56 17.48 0.25
CA LYS A 35 -4.52 17.73 1.70
C LYS A 35 -3.21 17.09 2.15
N ALA A 36 -2.25 17.91 2.57
CA ALA A 36 -0.99 17.41 3.06
C ALA A 36 -1.31 16.40 4.17
N ASP A 37 -0.71 15.22 4.12
CA ASP A 37 -0.94 14.22 5.15
C ASP A 37 -0.33 14.75 6.45
N THR A 38 -1.20 15.18 7.38
CA THR A 38 -0.79 15.73 8.67
C THR A 38 -0.56 14.63 9.72
N CYS A 39 -0.83 13.37 9.38
CA CYS A 39 -0.66 12.25 10.30
C CYS A 39 0.84 11.98 10.54
N LYS A 40 1.28 12.13 11.79
CA LYS A 40 2.65 11.82 12.20
C LYS A 40 2.80 10.33 12.47
N PHE A 41 3.71 9.68 11.77
CA PHE A 41 4.00 8.26 11.95
C PHE A 41 5.05 8.03 13.04
N TYR A 42 4.71 7.17 14.01
CA TYR A 42 5.64 6.65 15.01
C TYR A 42 5.56 5.13 15.01
N ARG A 43 6.66 4.47 14.63
CA ARG A 43 6.72 3.00 14.49
C ARG A 43 6.38 2.27 15.79
N TYR A 44 6.80 2.79 16.93
CA TYR A 44 6.49 2.22 18.24
C TYR A 44 4.99 2.22 18.52
N ASN A 45 4.32 3.36 18.36
CA ASN A 45 2.88 3.50 18.58
C ASN A 45 2.08 2.59 17.63
N ALA A 46 2.44 2.58 16.35
CA ALA A 46 1.81 1.67 15.38
C ALA A 46 2.04 0.19 15.74
N GLY A 47 3.22 -0.14 16.26
CA GLY A 47 3.56 -1.47 16.77
C GLY A 47 2.72 -1.88 17.99
N GLN A 48 2.44 -0.94 18.90
CA GLN A 48 1.53 -1.18 20.03
C GLN A 48 0.10 -1.43 19.54
N ILE A 49 -0.39 -0.65 18.57
CA ILE A 49 -1.72 -0.88 17.99
C ILE A 49 -1.79 -2.27 17.35
N ILE A 50 -0.80 -2.64 16.52
CA ILE A 50 -0.69 -3.99 15.93
C ILE A 50 -0.72 -5.09 17.00
N SER A 51 -0.04 -4.88 18.13
CA SER A 51 -0.02 -5.83 19.25
C SER A 51 -1.38 -5.94 19.94
N ASN A 52 -2.02 -4.80 20.23
CA ASN A 52 -3.32 -4.73 20.91
C ASN A 52 -4.46 -5.31 20.06
N LEU A 53 -4.34 -5.22 18.74
CA LEU A 53 -5.24 -5.87 17.78
C LEU A 53 -4.95 -7.36 17.61
N GLY A 54 -3.84 -7.88 18.15
CA GLY A 54 -3.48 -9.28 18.01
C GLY A 54 -3.12 -9.70 16.58
N CYS A 55 -2.77 -8.76 15.68
CA CYS A 55 -2.55 -9.08 14.26
C CYS A 55 -1.44 -10.12 14.07
N LYS A 56 -0.42 -10.12 14.94
CA LYS A 56 0.70 -11.06 14.89
C LYS A 56 0.34 -12.50 15.26
N ASN A 57 -0.85 -12.72 15.84
CA ASN A 57 -1.32 -14.06 16.19
C ASN A 57 -1.82 -14.83 14.95
N CYS A 58 -2.24 -14.11 13.91
CA CYS A 58 -2.75 -14.69 12.67
C CYS A 58 -1.88 -14.38 11.45
N HIS A 59 -1.11 -13.29 11.49
CA HIS A 59 -0.24 -12.88 10.41
C HIS A 59 1.21 -12.98 10.88
N ILE A 60 1.91 -14.03 10.43
CA ILE A 60 3.30 -14.26 10.83
C ILE A 60 4.19 -13.17 10.22
N ARG A 61 5.01 -12.53 11.07
CA ARG A 61 5.91 -11.45 10.65
C ARG A 61 7.24 -11.94 10.09
N MET A 62 7.75 -13.06 10.60
CA MET A 62 9.05 -13.60 10.22
C MET A 62 9.01 -14.54 9.00
N ALA A 63 7.83 -14.73 8.40
CA ALA A 63 7.70 -15.50 7.19
C ALA A 63 8.29 -14.72 6.01
N ILE A 64 9.05 -15.41 5.17
CA ILE A 64 9.62 -14.84 3.93
C ILE A 64 8.56 -14.82 2.83
N GLU A 65 7.66 -15.81 2.85
CA GLU A 65 6.60 -15.97 1.86
C GLU A 65 5.39 -15.09 2.14
N GLU A 66 4.58 -14.83 1.11
CA GLU A 66 3.36 -14.01 1.22
C GLU A 66 2.22 -14.71 1.98
N LYS A 67 2.25 -16.03 2.05
CA LYS A 67 1.29 -16.86 2.80
C LYS A 67 2.05 -17.86 3.67
N ASP A 68 1.45 -18.25 4.78
CA ASP A 68 1.94 -19.36 5.59
C ASP A 68 1.46 -20.72 5.08
N GLU A 69 1.90 -21.78 5.75
CA GLU A 69 1.56 -23.18 5.43
C GLU A 69 0.04 -23.48 5.52
N TYR A 70 -0.72 -22.65 6.23
CA TYR A 70 -2.17 -22.75 6.38
C TYR A 70 -2.93 -21.82 5.41
N GLY A 71 -2.21 -21.11 4.53
CA GLY A 71 -2.75 -20.20 3.54
C GLY A 71 -3.17 -18.83 4.09
N ALA A 72 -2.85 -18.51 5.34
CA ALA A 72 -3.05 -17.17 5.89
C ALA A 72 -1.99 -16.21 5.35
N ILE A 73 -2.39 -14.97 5.09
CA ILE A 73 -1.49 -13.96 4.51
C ILE A 73 -0.51 -13.49 5.58
N THR A 74 0.78 -13.47 5.28
CA THR A 74 1.82 -13.03 6.21
C THR A 74 1.93 -11.51 6.23
N PHE A 75 2.75 -10.92 7.12
CA PHE A 75 3.02 -9.49 7.02
C PHE A 75 3.74 -9.12 5.71
N ILE A 76 4.53 -10.02 5.12
CA ILE A 76 5.15 -9.79 3.81
C ILE A 76 4.08 -9.76 2.72
N GLY A 77 3.14 -10.70 2.73
CA GLY A 77 2.02 -10.70 1.79
C GLY A 77 1.11 -9.48 1.94
N LEU A 78 0.83 -9.07 3.17
CA LEU A 78 0.12 -7.80 3.44
C LEU A 78 0.93 -6.60 2.96
N ALA A 79 2.26 -6.60 3.14
CA ALA A 79 3.14 -5.54 2.67
C ALA A 79 3.22 -5.46 1.14
N ALA A 80 2.96 -6.54 0.41
CA ALA A 80 2.89 -6.54 -1.06
C ALA A 80 1.60 -5.87 -1.59
N MET A 81 0.54 -5.80 -0.78
CA MET A 81 -0.75 -5.21 -1.20
C MET A 81 -0.72 -3.69 -1.33
N ASP A 82 -1.59 -3.15 -2.19
CA ASP A 82 -1.92 -1.73 -2.23
C ASP A 82 -2.52 -1.28 -0.89
N SER A 83 -2.18 -0.08 -0.43
CA SER A 83 -2.69 0.46 0.85
C SER A 83 -4.22 0.49 0.90
N LEU A 84 -4.89 0.80 -0.21
CA LEU A 84 -6.36 0.77 -0.32
C LEU A 84 -6.92 -0.65 -0.19
N LYS A 85 -6.21 -1.65 -0.73
CA LYS A 85 -6.58 -3.06 -0.58
C LYS A 85 -6.37 -3.53 0.86
N ILE A 86 -5.36 -3.03 1.57
CA ILE A 86 -5.17 -3.33 3.01
C ILE A 86 -6.33 -2.78 3.83
N VAL A 87 -6.80 -1.55 3.53
CA VAL A 87 -7.99 -0.98 4.19
C VAL A 87 -9.18 -1.92 4.02
N ASP A 88 -9.47 -2.29 2.77
CA ASP A 88 -10.62 -3.14 2.46
C ASP A 88 -10.47 -4.56 3.05
N TYR A 89 -9.29 -5.16 2.91
CA TYR A 89 -9.01 -6.48 3.44
C TYR A 89 -9.12 -6.50 4.96
N ALA A 90 -8.34 -5.68 5.66
CA ALA A 90 -8.18 -5.78 7.11
C ALA A 90 -9.34 -5.14 7.90
N PHE A 91 -9.91 -4.04 7.41
CA PHE A 91 -10.86 -3.24 8.19
C PHE A 91 -12.32 -3.38 7.73
N THR A 92 -12.60 -3.76 6.49
CA THR A 92 -14.00 -3.81 5.99
C THR A 92 -14.49 -5.23 5.68
N LYS A 93 -13.63 -6.14 5.21
CA LYS A 93 -14.03 -7.48 4.75
C LYS A 93 -13.58 -8.62 5.66
N LYS A 94 -12.26 -8.86 5.78
CA LYS A 94 -11.72 -10.12 6.35
C LYS A 94 -12.08 -10.31 7.81
N HIS A 95 -12.07 -9.22 8.59
CA HIS A 95 -12.36 -9.25 10.02
C HIS A 95 -13.72 -8.65 10.38
N LYS A 96 -14.61 -8.51 9.38
CA LYS A 96 -15.93 -7.90 9.58
C LYS A 96 -16.69 -8.62 10.69
N GLY A 97 -17.11 -7.86 11.69
CA GLY A 97 -17.87 -8.38 12.84
C GLY A 97 -17.02 -8.96 13.97
N TRP A 98 -15.73 -9.27 13.76
CA TRP A 98 -14.87 -9.80 14.82
C TRP A 98 -14.55 -8.78 15.90
N TYR A 99 -14.38 -7.51 15.52
CA TYR A 99 -14.12 -6.40 16.44
C TYR A 99 -15.38 -5.66 16.89
N SER A 100 -16.56 -6.13 16.45
CA SER A 100 -17.84 -5.58 16.87
C SER A 100 -18.11 -5.89 18.35
N LYS A 101 -19.13 -5.24 18.94
CA LYS A 101 -19.51 -5.43 20.36
C LYS A 101 -19.76 -6.89 20.75
N SER A 102 -20.18 -7.73 19.82
CA SER A 102 -20.44 -9.16 20.03
C SER A 102 -19.38 -10.09 19.43
N GLY A 103 -18.35 -9.55 18.78
CA GLY A 103 -17.34 -10.32 18.07
C GLY A 103 -16.26 -10.94 18.98
N THR A 104 -15.50 -11.88 18.41
CA THR A 104 -14.41 -12.60 19.07
C THR A 104 -13.34 -11.67 19.64
N PHE A 105 -13.07 -10.56 18.97
CA PHE A 105 -12.07 -9.55 19.35
C PHE A 105 -12.72 -8.24 19.82
N LYS A 106 -13.94 -8.28 20.37
CA LYS A 106 -14.67 -7.10 20.89
C LYS A 106 -13.88 -6.22 21.87
N GLY A 107 -12.89 -6.79 22.57
CA GLY A 107 -12.01 -6.05 23.47
C GLY A 107 -10.93 -5.24 22.75
N SER A 108 -10.58 -5.65 21.52
CA SER A 108 -9.66 -4.96 20.63
C SER A 108 -10.45 -3.94 19.81
N LYS A 109 -10.21 -2.65 20.01
CA LYS A 109 -11.05 -1.59 19.46
C LYS A 109 -10.65 -1.16 18.04
N MET A 110 -10.57 -2.12 17.11
CA MET A 110 -10.15 -1.82 15.73
C MET A 110 -11.09 -0.80 15.05
N ASP A 111 -12.40 -0.91 15.31
CA ASP A 111 -13.43 -0.04 14.75
C ASP A 111 -13.41 1.38 15.33
N THR A 112 -12.60 1.64 16.37
CA THR A 112 -12.46 2.97 16.98
C THR A 112 -11.12 3.64 16.66
N LEU A 113 -10.31 3.05 15.78
CA LEU A 113 -9.08 3.68 15.34
C LEU A 113 -9.41 4.92 14.50
N SER A 114 -8.71 6.01 14.78
CA SER A 114 -8.74 7.22 13.96
C SER A 114 -8.07 6.97 12.60
N ASP A 115 -8.39 7.83 11.62
CA ASP A 115 -7.78 7.78 10.28
C ASP A 115 -6.23 7.78 10.33
N CYS A 116 -5.63 8.55 11.26
CA CYS A 116 -4.18 8.59 11.41
C CYS A 116 -3.61 7.31 12.02
N GLU A 117 -4.33 6.65 12.92
CA GLU A 117 -3.94 5.36 13.48
C GLU A 117 -4.02 4.26 12.41
N ILE A 118 -5.10 4.24 11.62
CA ILE A 118 -5.25 3.32 10.48
C ILE A 118 -4.10 3.50 9.50
N LYS A 119 -3.79 4.74 9.10
CA LYS A 119 -2.63 5.04 8.24
C LYS A 119 -1.31 4.60 8.85
N SER A 120 -1.13 4.79 10.16
CA SER A 120 0.09 4.37 10.87
C SER A 120 0.23 2.86 10.91
N VAL A 121 -0.86 2.13 11.13
CA VAL A 121 -0.92 0.66 11.07
C VAL A 121 -0.58 0.17 9.66
N ILE A 122 -1.18 0.77 8.62
CA ILE A 122 -0.87 0.43 7.22
C ILE A 122 0.61 0.69 6.93
N ARG A 123 1.15 1.84 7.35
CA ARG A 123 2.57 2.15 7.17
C ARG A 123 3.45 1.11 7.85
N TYR A 124 3.12 0.70 9.08
CA TYR A 124 3.84 -0.33 9.81
C TYR A 124 3.81 -1.68 9.08
N ILE A 125 2.67 -2.07 8.52
CA ILE A 125 2.54 -3.28 7.70
C ILE A 125 3.43 -3.17 6.46
N LYS A 126 3.36 -2.06 5.71
CA LYS A 126 4.19 -1.83 4.51
C LYS A 126 5.68 -1.75 4.82
N ASP A 127 6.05 -1.38 6.04
CA ASP A 127 7.44 -1.43 6.50
C ASP A 127 7.94 -2.87 6.72
N ALA A 128 7.09 -3.88 6.84
CA ALA A 128 7.53 -5.26 7.05
C ALA A 128 8.24 -5.85 5.83
N GLY A 129 7.84 -5.46 4.62
CA GLY A 129 8.52 -5.83 3.37
C GLY A 129 9.72 -4.95 3.03
N ARG A 130 10.20 -4.13 3.98
CA ARG A 130 11.31 -3.19 3.76
C ARG A 130 12.39 -3.42 4.79
N ASP A 131 13.64 -3.40 4.35
CA ASP A 131 14.79 -3.35 5.24
C ASP A 131 14.95 -1.92 5.79
N ILE A 132 14.14 -1.59 6.79
CA ILE A 132 14.20 -0.29 7.46
C ILE A 132 14.98 -0.49 8.76
N PRO A 133 16.18 0.11 8.89
CA PRO A 133 16.96 0.01 10.12
C PRO A 133 16.13 0.53 11.29
N MET A 134 16.12 -0.23 12.38
CA MET A 134 15.51 0.23 13.62
C MET A 134 16.31 1.43 14.12
N SER A 135 15.64 2.55 14.40
CA SER A 135 16.29 3.67 15.07
C SER A 135 16.84 3.16 16.41
N SER A 136 18.14 3.32 16.63
CA SER A 136 18.75 3.11 17.95
C SER A 136 18.00 3.99 18.94
N GLN A 137 17.27 3.35 19.86
CA GLN A 137 16.69 4.02 21.01
C GLN A 137 17.80 4.42 21.98
#